data_AF-A0A5K0ZU76-F1
#
_entry.id   AF-A0A5K0ZU76-F1
#
_cell.length_a   1.000
_cell.length_b   1.000
_cell.length_c   1.000
_cell.angle_alpha   90.00
_cell.angle_beta   90.00
_cell.angle_gamma   90.00
#
_symmetry.space_group_name_H-M   'P 1'
#
loop_
_entity.id
_entity.type
_entity.pdbx_description
1 polymer ?
#
loop_
_entity_poly.entity_id
_entity_poly.type
_entity_poly.pdbx_seq_one_letter_code
_entity_poly.pdbx_strand_id
1 'polypeptide(L)'
;MGLATALDTLCGQAYGAKQYHMLGVYMQRSVFILSIVSIPLAFLWAYTEKILLAFGQDDDISREAGTYARWMIPTLFSYGILQSEVRFLQTQNIVLPMMLSTGLCALLHFLVCWALVFKSGLGYRGAALANSISYWINVLLLALYIKFSSACNKSWTGFSRRAVRDVTNFIKLAAPSAVMA
;
A
#
# COMPACT_ATOMS: atom_id res chain seq x y z
N MET A 1 1.80 0.62 7.36
CA MET A 1 2.57 -0.53 7.89
C MET A 1 1.75 -1.42 8.83
N GLY A 2 1.02 -0.88 9.81
CA GLY A 2 0.41 -1.65 10.90
C GLY A 2 -0.44 -2.89 10.55
N LEU A 3 -1.45 -2.79 9.67
CA LEU A 3 -2.29 -3.98 9.36
C LEU A 3 -1.59 -5.00 8.44
N ALA A 4 -0.59 -4.55 7.66
CA ALA A 4 0.11 -5.39 6.70
C ALA A 4 1.16 -6.29 7.37
N THR A 5 1.63 -5.96 8.58
CA THR A 5 2.59 -6.79 9.34
C THR A 5 2.00 -8.12 9.80
N ALA A 6 0.67 -8.28 9.83
CA ALA A 6 0.05 -9.59 9.99
C ALA A 6 0.48 -10.60 8.91
N LEU A 7 0.85 -10.12 7.72
CA LEU A 7 1.44 -10.96 6.68
C LEU A 7 2.80 -11.51 7.06
N ASP A 8 3.63 -10.80 7.84
CA ASP A 8 4.93 -11.32 8.25
C ASP A 8 4.75 -12.63 9.05
N THR A 9 3.78 -12.65 9.97
CA THR A 9 3.44 -13.83 10.76
C THR A 9 2.82 -14.93 9.89
N LEU A 10 1.77 -14.62 9.13
CA LEU A 10 1.02 -15.63 8.37
C LEU A 10 1.84 -16.23 7.22
N CYS A 11 2.54 -15.39 6.44
CA CYS A 11 3.41 -15.85 5.37
C CYS A 11 4.65 -16.54 5.93
N GLY A 12 5.23 -16.06 7.03
CA GLY A 12 6.36 -16.72 7.68
C GLY A 12 6.04 -18.13 8.17
N GLN A 13 4.89 -18.30 8.84
CA GLN A 13 4.40 -19.62 9.28
C GLN A 13 4.13 -20.56 8.10
N ALA A 14 3.44 -20.07 7.06
CA ALA A 14 3.14 -20.89 5.88
C ALA A 14 4.40 -21.26 5.09
N TYR A 15 5.38 -20.35 4.98
CA TYR A 15 6.65 -20.62 4.32
C TYR A 15 7.45 -21.68 5.10
N GLY A 16 7.56 -21.55 6.43
CA GLY A 16 8.20 -22.55 7.29
C GLY A 16 7.51 -23.92 7.23
N ALA A 17 6.18 -23.95 7.13
CA ALA A 17 5.38 -25.16 6.94
C ALA A 17 5.38 -25.72 5.50
N LYS A 18 6.17 -25.13 4.59
CA LYS A 18 6.26 -25.47 3.15
C LYS A 18 4.92 -25.35 2.39
N GLN A 19 3.96 -24.60 2.91
CA GLN A 19 2.66 -24.31 2.29
C GLN A 19 2.76 -23.09 1.36
N TYR A 20 3.67 -23.14 0.38
CA TYR A 20 4.02 -21.98 -0.45
C TYR A 20 2.82 -21.33 -1.16
N HIS A 21 1.87 -22.13 -1.65
CA HIS A 21 0.67 -21.63 -2.33
C HIS A 21 -0.20 -20.70 -1.46
N MET A 22 -0.11 -20.84 -0.13
CA MET A 22 -0.88 -20.00 0.80
C MET A 22 -0.33 -18.57 0.88
N LEU A 23 0.93 -18.32 0.54
CA LEU A 23 1.50 -16.98 0.53
C LEU A 23 0.75 -16.07 -0.45
N GLY A 24 0.44 -16.58 -1.66
CA GLY A 24 -0.33 -15.83 -2.64
C GLY A 24 -1.77 -15.57 -2.19
N VAL A 25 -2.38 -16.53 -1.48
CA VAL A 25 -3.73 -16.39 -0.90
C VAL A 25 -3.74 -15.33 0.21
N TYR A 26 -2.73 -15.33 1.10
CA TYR A 26 -2.61 -14.33 2.16
C TYR A 26 -2.33 -12.94 1.61
N MET A 27 -1.46 -12.82 0.60
CA MET A 27 -1.23 -11.55 -0.09
C MET A 27 -2.54 -10.99 -0.66
N GLN A 28 -3.30 -11.80 -1.41
CA GLN A 28 -4.60 -11.37 -1.96
C GLN A 28 -5.60 -10.99 -0.85
N ARG A 29 -5.63 -11.74 0.25
CA ARG A 29 -6.48 -11.43 1.42
C ARG A 29 -6.12 -10.09 2.04
N SER A 30 -4.83 -9.82 2.21
CA SER A 30 -4.33 -8.55 2.72
C SER A 30 -4.67 -7.39 1.79
N VAL A 31 -4.47 -7.53 0.48
CA VAL A 31 -4.88 -6.53 -0.51
C VAL A 31 -6.37 -6.21 -0.38
N PHE A 32 -7.22 -7.23 -0.29
CA PHE A 32 -8.66 -7.06 -0.12
C PHE A 32 -9.02 -6.31 1.18
N ILE A 33 -8.45 -6.73 2.31
CA ILE A 33 -8.70 -6.12 3.63
C ILE A 33 -8.20 -4.68 3.68
N LEU A 34 -6.97 -4.43 3.23
CA LEU A 34 -6.38 -3.09 3.22
C LEU A 34 -7.14 -2.16 2.28
N SER A 35 -7.68 -2.67 1.17
CA SER A 35 -8.56 -1.88 0.29
C SER A 35 -9.84 -1.49 0.99
N ILE A 36 -10.48 -2.41 1.73
CA ILE A 36 -11.68 -2.12 2.53
C ILE A 36 -11.38 -1.10 3.63
N VAL A 37 -10.28 -1.27 4.36
CA VAL A 37 -9.88 -0.33 5.44
C VAL A 37 -9.47 1.04 4.88
N SER A 38 -8.98 1.10 3.65
CA SER A 38 -8.65 2.36 2.99
C SER A 38 -9.89 3.20 2.68
N ILE A 39 -11.09 2.59 2.57
CA ILE A 39 -12.34 3.32 2.31
C ILE A 39 -12.70 4.29 3.47
N PRO A 40 -12.86 3.85 4.74
CA PRO A 40 -13.14 4.77 5.84
C PRO A 40 -12.00 5.78 6.06
N LEU A 41 -10.75 5.39 5.82
CA LEU A 41 -9.61 6.33 5.86
C LEU A 41 -9.70 7.39 4.76
N ALA A 42 -10.13 7.03 3.55
CA ALA A 42 -10.35 7.97 2.47
C ALA A 42 -11.46 8.98 2.81
N PHE A 43 -12.54 8.53 3.45
CA PHE A 43 -13.57 9.42 3.97
C PHE A 43 -12.98 10.37 5.03
N LEU A 44 -12.21 9.86 5.98
CA LEU A 44 -11.54 10.68 7.00
C LEU A 44 -10.65 11.77 6.35
N TRP A 45 -9.87 11.39 5.33
CA TRP A 45 -9.02 12.33 4.57
C TRP A 45 -9.82 13.34 3.76
N ALA A 46 -10.98 12.94 3.23
CA ALA A 46 -11.87 13.86 2.52
C ALA A 46 -12.45 14.95 3.43
N TYR A 47 -12.61 14.66 4.72
CA TYR A 47 -13.12 15.58 5.73
C TYR A 47 -12.03 16.25 6.58
N THR A 48 -10.75 16.08 6.26
CA THR A 48 -9.63 16.64 7.05
C THR A 48 -9.77 18.14 7.32
N GLU A 49 -10.18 18.92 6.33
CA GLU A 49 -10.44 20.37 6.49
C GLU A 49 -11.45 20.65 7.61
N LYS A 50 -12.63 20.02 7.57
CA LYS A 50 -13.68 20.22 8.58
C LYS A 50 -13.26 19.73 9.95
N ILE A 51 -12.50 18.63 9.99
CA ILE A 51 -11.97 18.08 11.23
C ILE A 51 -11.02 19.09 11.87
N LEU A 52 -10.05 19.62 11.11
CA LEU A 52 -9.09 20.60 11.61
C LEU A 52 -9.78 21.89 12.09
N LEU A 53 -10.76 22.39 11.35
CA LEU A 53 -11.58 23.53 11.76
C LEU A 53 -12.33 23.25 13.08
N ALA A 54 -12.87 22.05 13.26
CA ALA A 54 -13.54 21.66 14.50
C ALA A 54 -12.58 21.61 15.71
N PHE A 55 -11.29 21.39 15.48
CA PHE A 55 -10.23 21.48 16.49
C PHE A 55 -9.68 22.91 16.68
N GLY A 56 -10.30 23.92 16.05
CA GLY A 56 -9.91 25.32 16.19
C GLY A 56 -8.62 25.68 15.45
N GLN A 57 -8.26 24.92 14.40
CA GLN A 57 -7.16 25.30 13.51
C GLN A 57 -7.56 26.50 12.64
N ASP A 58 -6.53 27.21 12.16
CA ASP A 58 -6.69 28.31 11.21
C ASP A 58 -7.38 27.86 9.91
N ASP A 59 -8.18 28.76 9.32
CA ASP A 59 -9.02 28.46 8.14
C ASP A 59 -8.16 28.16 6.90
N ASP A 60 -7.14 28.98 6.66
CA ASP A 60 -6.25 28.81 5.51
C ASP A 60 -5.45 27.52 5.62
N ILE A 61 -4.89 27.24 6.80
CA ILE A 61 -4.14 26.00 7.05
C ILE A 61 -5.06 24.78 6.87
N SER A 62 -6.27 24.82 7.43
CA SER A 62 -7.23 23.71 7.36
C SER A 62 -7.64 23.41 5.92
N ARG A 63 -7.87 24.45 5.11
CA ARG A 63 -8.24 24.35 3.70
C ARG A 63 -7.12 23.77 2.84
N GLU A 64 -5.89 24.24 3.02
CA GLU A 64 -4.74 23.72 2.26
C GLU A 64 -4.41 22.27 2.67
N ALA A 65 -4.46 21.95 3.97
CA ALA A 65 -4.25 20.58 4.47
C ALA A 65 -5.33 19.61 3.97
N GLY A 66 -6.60 20.01 3.99
CA GLY A 66 -7.69 19.18 3.49
C GLY A 66 -7.62 18.99 1.97
N THR A 67 -7.19 20.01 1.24
CA THR A 67 -6.93 19.86 -0.20
C THR A 67 -5.80 18.86 -0.44
N TYR A 68 -4.66 19.00 0.24
CA TYR A 68 -3.57 18.03 0.12
C TYR A 68 -4.03 16.59 0.45
N ALA A 69 -4.76 16.40 1.55
CA ALA A 69 -5.28 15.11 1.98
C ALA A 69 -6.19 14.46 0.92
N ARG A 70 -7.09 15.25 0.30
CA ARG A 70 -7.95 14.78 -0.81
C ARG A 70 -7.13 14.29 -2.00
N TRP A 71 -6.09 15.02 -2.39
CA TRP A 71 -5.19 14.61 -3.48
C TRP A 71 -4.34 13.38 -3.11
N MET A 72 -4.14 13.12 -1.82
CA MET A 72 -3.42 11.96 -1.33
C MET A 72 -4.26 10.68 -1.26
N ILE A 73 -5.60 10.76 -1.30
CA ILE A 73 -6.51 9.60 -1.18
C ILE A 73 -6.12 8.41 -2.09
N PRO A 74 -5.81 8.59 -3.38
CA PRO A 74 -5.46 7.46 -4.25
C PRO A 74 -4.21 6.69 -3.78
N THR A 75 -3.33 7.34 -3.00
CA THR A 75 -2.13 6.72 -2.43
C THR A 75 -2.45 5.70 -1.34
N LEU A 76 -3.55 5.87 -0.60
CA LEU A 76 -3.96 4.91 0.43
C LEU A 76 -4.10 3.50 -0.14
N PHE A 77 -4.73 3.41 -1.31
CA PHE A 77 -4.99 2.14 -1.99
C PHE A 77 -3.71 1.52 -2.56
N SER A 78 -2.89 2.29 -3.29
CA SER A 78 -1.64 1.77 -3.83
C SER A 78 -0.68 1.35 -2.73
N TYR A 79 -0.61 2.11 -1.64
CA TYR A 79 0.22 1.77 -0.50
C TYR A 79 -0.20 0.45 0.16
N GLY A 80 -1.51 0.21 0.34
CA GLY A 80 -2.00 -1.07 0.87
C GLY A 80 -1.62 -2.28 -0.01
N ILE A 81 -1.72 -2.11 -1.34
CA ILE A 81 -1.32 -3.14 -2.29
C ILE A 81 0.19 -3.38 -2.22
N LEU A 82 0.98 -2.31 -2.31
CA LEU A 82 2.44 -2.36 -2.30
C LEU A 82 2.98 -3.05 -1.05
N GLN A 83 2.45 -2.71 0.13
CA GLN A 83 2.86 -3.34 1.37
C GLN A 83 2.56 -4.85 1.37
N SER A 84 1.47 -5.29 0.74
CA SER A 84 1.15 -6.71 0.63
C SER A 84 2.13 -7.45 -0.29
N GLU A 85 2.49 -6.86 -1.43
CA GLU A 85 3.45 -7.41 -2.39
C GLU A 85 4.87 -7.50 -1.81
N VAL A 86 5.32 -6.44 -1.12
CA VAL A 86 6.61 -6.40 -0.44
C VAL A 86 6.71 -7.54 0.58
N ARG A 87 5.68 -7.75 1.41
CA ARG A 87 5.70 -8.81 2.43
C ARG A 87 5.65 -10.20 1.81
N PHE A 88 4.91 -10.37 0.72
CA PHE A 88 4.90 -11.60 -0.06
C PHE A 88 6.28 -11.98 -0.59
N LEU A 89 7.04 -11.01 -1.12
CA LEU A 89 8.40 -11.26 -1.62
C LEU A 89 9.42 -11.40 -0.49
N GLN A 90 9.32 -10.55 0.53
CA GLN A 90 10.24 -10.51 1.68
C GLN A 90 10.22 -11.81 2.48
N THR A 91 9.04 -12.38 2.72
CA THR A 91 8.89 -13.65 3.47
C THR A 91 9.50 -14.86 2.76
N GLN A 92 9.82 -14.71 1.47
CA GLN A 92 10.51 -15.70 0.64
C GLN A 92 12.00 -15.36 0.45
N ASN A 93 12.51 -14.33 1.12
CA ASN A 93 13.86 -13.75 0.92
C ASN A 93 14.11 -13.20 -0.50
N ILE A 94 13.08 -12.81 -1.25
CA ILE A 94 13.21 -12.24 -2.59
C ILE A 94 13.36 -10.72 -2.49
N VAL A 95 14.58 -10.25 -2.18
CA VAL A 95 14.82 -8.82 -1.86
C VAL A 95 15.25 -7.96 -3.04
N LEU A 96 15.96 -8.55 -4.01
CA LEU A 96 16.53 -7.81 -5.14
C LEU A 96 15.48 -7.05 -5.98
N PRO A 97 14.34 -7.65 -6.37
CA PRO A 97 13.32 -6.95 -7.16
C PRO A 97 12.69 -5.79 -6.39
N MET A 98 12.50 -5.96 -5.06
CA MET A 98 11.96 -4.91 -4.19
C MET A 98 12.91 -3.71 -4.10
N MET A 99 14.21 -3.98 -3.98
CA MET A 99 15.24 -2.93 -3.95
C MET A 99 15.31 -2.19 -5.28
N LEU A 100 15.35 -2.93 -6.40
CA LEU A 100 15.43 -2.35 -7.74
C LEU A 100 14.19 -1.53 -8.08
N SER A 101 12.99 -2.03 -7.79
CA SER A 101 11.74 -1.31 -8.04
C SER A 101 11.66 -0.04 -7.19
N THR A 102 12.02 -0.11 -5.91
CA THR A 102 12.01 1.04 -5.01
C THR A 102 13.04 2.09 -5.43
N GLY A 103 14.26 1.67 -5.82
CA GLY A 103 15.29 2.57 -6.33
C GLY A 103 14.86 3.28 -7.61
N LEU A 104 14.30 2.54 -8.58
CA LEU A 104 13.76 3.11 -9.81
C LEU A 104 12.62 4.08 -9.52
N CYS A 105 11.68 3.71 -8.66
CA CYS A 105 10.58 4.58 -8.26
C CYS A 105 11.05 5.84 -7.57
N ALA A 106 12.10 5.80 -6.73
CA ALA A 106 12.66 6.99 -6.11
C ALA A 106 13.27 7.95 -7.14
N LEU A 107 14.00 7.43 -8.13
CA LEU A 107 14.56 8.23 -9.23
C LEU A 107 13.46 8.86 -10.09
N LEU A 108 12.44 8.08 -10.45
CA LEU A 108 11.29 8.59 -11.20
C LEU A 108 10.47 9.58 -10.38
N HIS A 109 10.31 9.36 -9.08
CA HIS A 109 9.59 10.26 -8.19
C HIS A 109 10.20 11.66 -8.19
N PHE A 110 11.54 11.76 -8.16
CA PHE A 110 12.20 13.06 -8.25
C PHE A 110 11.79 13.83 -9.51
N LEU A 111 11.81 13.18 -10.68
CA LEU A 111 11.44 13.80 -11.95
C LEU A 111 9.96 14.15 -12.02
N VAL A 112 9.08 13.22 -11.61
CA VAL A 112 7.63 13.41 -11.62
C VAL A 112 7.22 14.51 -10.65
N CYS A 113 7.78 14.52 -9.44
CA CYS A 113 7.52 15.55 -8.44
C CYS A 113 7.98 16.92 -8.93
N TRP A 114 9.19 17.03 -9.48
CA TRP A 114 9.67 18.29 -10.05
C TRP A 114 8.75 18.81 -11.15
N ALA A 115 8.36 17.95 -12.11
CA ALA A 115 7.47 18.34 -13.20
C ALA A 115 6.08 18.77 -12.70
N LEU A 116 5.48 18.02 -11.77
CA LEU A 116 4.14 18.33 -11.26
C LEU A 116 4.12 19.52 -10.30
N VAL A 117 5.19 19.80 -9.57
CA VAL A 117 5.24 20.95 -8.66
C VAL A 117 5.54 22.23 -9.44
N PHE A 118 6.54 22.21 -10.32
CA PHE A 118 7.08 23.43 -10.93
C PHE A 118 6.61 23.70 -12.37
N LYS A 119 6.17 22.69 -13.13
CA LYS A 119 5.84 22.85 -14.56
C LYS A 119 4.36 22.78 -14.88
N SER A 120 3.56 22.03 -14.12
CA SER A 120 2.12 21.88 -14.39
C SER A 120 1.23 22.92 -13.72
N GLY A 121 1.78 23.76 -12.83
CA GLY A 121 1.02 24.73 -12.04
C GLY A 121 0.25 24.12 -10.84
N LEU A 122 0.44 22.84 -10.52
CA LEU A 122 -0.25 22.19 -9.40
C LEU A 122 0.36 22.53 -8.02
N GLY A 123 1.57 23.08 -7.96
CA GLY A 123 2.24 23.42 -6.71
C GLY A 123 2.34 22.21 -5.76
N TYR A 124 1.99 22.39 -4.49
CA TYR A 124 2.04 21.32 -3.49
C TYR A 124 1.07 20.15 -3.78
N ARG A 125 -0.04 20.40 -4.49
CA ARG A 125 -0.96 19.32 -4.94
C ARG A 125 -0.25 18.38 -5.92
N GLY A 126 0.70 18.92 -6.69
CA GLY A 126 1.58 18.15 -7.56
C GLY A 126 2.43 17.14 -6.80
N ALA A 127 2.90 17.48 -5.60
CA ALA A 127 3.64 16.56 -4.74
C ALA A 127 2.78 15.38 -4.26
N ALA A 128 1.53 15.64 -3.85
CA ALA A 128 0.57 14.59 -3.49
C ALA A 128 0.32 13.64 -4.67
N LEU A 129 0.07 14.19 -5.86
CA LEU A 129 -0.15 13.39 -7.06
C LEU A 129 1.10 12.60 -7.46
N ALA A 130 2.28 13.20 -7.39
CA ALA A 130 3.55 12.54 -7.68
C ALA A 130 3.78 11.32 -6.79
N ASN A 131 3.42 11.43 -5.50
CA ASN A 131 3.50 10.32 -4.55
C ASN A 131 2.58 9.17 -4.96
N SER A 132 1.31 9.48 -5.30
CA SER A 132 0.35 8.50 -5.80
C SER A 132 0.87 7.76 -7.04
N ILE A 133 1.33 8.51 -8.04
CA ILE A 133 1.88 7.96 -9.28
C ILE A 133 3.06 7.03 -8.98
N SER A 134 3.96 7.46 -8.10
CA SER A 134 5.17 6.69 -7.78
C SER A 134 4.85 5.37 -7.10
N TYR A 135 3.88 5.35 -6.18
CA TYR A 135 3.44 4.11 -5.56
C TYR A 135 2.71 3.19 -6.53
N TRP A 136 1.86 3.72 -7.42
CA TRP A 136 1.21 2.91 -8.44
C TRP A 136 2.21 2.30 -9.43
N ILE A 137 3.26 3.04 -9.81
CA ILE A 137 4.35 2.49 -10.62
C ILE A 137 5.03 1.34 -9.87
N ASN A 138 5.33 1.49 -8.58
CA ASN A 138 5.99 0.45 -7.79
C ASN A 138 5.11 -0.82 -7.68
N VAL A 139 3.81 -0.64 -7.42
CA VAL A 139 2.81 -1.72 -7.44
C VAL A 139 2.83 -2.45 -8.78
N LEU A 140 2.81 -1.72 -9.89
CA LEU A 140 2.81 -2.34 -11.22
C LEU A 140 4.10 -3.13 -11.47
N LEU A 141 5.27 -2.58 -11.11
CA LEU A 141 6.56 -3.27 -11.28
C LEU A 141 6.61 -4.57 -10.47
N LEU A 142 6.16 -4.56 -9.22
CA LEU A 142 6.15 -5.74 -8.37
C LEU A 142 5.08 -6.74 -8.78
N ALA A 143 3.88 -6.30 -9.14
CA ALA A 143 2.82 -7.16 -9.68
C ALA A 143 3.29 -7.90 -10.95
N LEU A 144 3.97 -7.20 -11.86
CA LEU A 144 4.56 -7.79 -13.06
C LEU A 144 5.63 -8.82 -12.70
N TYR A 145 6.53 -8.49 -11.76
CA TYR A 145 7.54 -9.43 -11.29
C TYR A 145 6.91 -10.69 -10.67
N ILE A 146 5.94 -10.54 -9.77
CA ILE A 146 5.24 -11.65 -9.10
C ILE A 146 4.53 -12.55 -10.13
N LYS A 147 3.94 -11.97 -11.17
CA LYS A 147 3.20 -12.70 -12.20
C LYS A 147 4.10 -13.48 -13.15
N PHE A 148 5.26 -12.93 -13.53
CA PHE A 148 6.09 -13.49 -14.61
C PHE A 148 7.39 -14.15 -14.13
N SER A 149 7.84 -13.90 -12.91
CA SER A 149 9.07 -14.49 -12.38
C SER A 149 8.89 -15.96 -11.99
N SER A 150 9.81 -16.81 -12.46
CA SER A 150 9.86 -18.23 -12.07
C SER A 150 10.06 -18.43 -10.57
N ALA A 151 10.66 -17.46 -9.88
CA ALA A 151 10.84 -17.48 -8.43
C ALA A 151 9.51 -17.51 -7.66
N CYS A 152 8.44 -16.95 -8.25
CA CYS A 152 7.13 -16.85 -7.61
C CYS A 152 6.16 -17.98 -8.02
N ASN A 153 6.53 -18.88 -8.94
CA ASN A 153 5.62 -19.89 -9.50
C ASN A 153 4.98 -20.82 -8.45
N LYS A 154 5.71 -21.14 -7.38
CA LYS A 154 5.19 -22.02 -6.29
C LYS A 154 4.31 -21.27 -5.30
N SER A 155 4.54 -19.97 -5.14
CA SER A 155 3.87 -19.12 -4.16
C SER A 155 2.67 -18.36 -4.73
N TRP A 156 2.72 -18.03 -6.01
CA TRP A 156 1.67 -17.33 -6.76
C TRP A 156 1.01 -18.30 -7.75
N THR A 157 -0.14 -18.84 -7.37
CA THR A 157 -0.91 -19.79 -8.19
C THR A 157 -2.14 -19.12 -8.82
N GLY A 158 -2.11 -17.80 -9.01
CA GLY A 158 -3.23 -17.01 -9.53
C GLY A 158 -4.28 -16.62 -8.48
N PHE A 159 -5.35 -15.97 -8.94
CA PHE A 159 -6.42 -15.47 -8.08
C PHE A 159 -7.21 -16.60 -7.41
N SER A 160 -7.51 -16.44 -6.13
CA SER A 160 -8.20 -17.46 -5.34
C SER A 160 -9.35 -16.87 -4.54
N ARG A 161 -10.54 -17.50 -4.62
CA ARG A 161 -11.69 -17.17 -3.75
C ARG A 161 -11.39 -17.39 -2.27
N ARG A 162 -10.35 -18.18 -1.92
CA ARG A 162 -9.88 -18.34 -0.53
C ARG A 162 -9.35 -17.05 0.08
N ALA A 163 -8.98 -16.06 -0.74
CA ALA A 163 -8.55 -14.75 -0.26
C ALA A 163 -9.65 -14.01 0.51
N VAL A 164 -10.92 -14.17 0.10
CA VAL A 164 -12.09 -13.52 0.71
C VAL A 164 -12.70 -14.38 1.83
N ARG A 165 -12.20 -15.60 2.02
CA ARG A 165 -12.59 -16.44 3.16
C ARG A 165 -11.71 -16.08 4.36
N ASP A 166 -12.27 -16.20 5.57
CA ASP A 166 -11.51 -16.08 6.82
C ASP A 166 -10.90 -14.69 7.09
N VAL A 167 -11.60 -13.65 6.62
CA VAL A 167 -11.24 -12.23 6.77
C VAL A 167 -11.23 -11.80 8.25
N THR A 168 -12.17 -12.31 9.04
CA THR A 168 -12.31 -11.96 10.46
C THR A 168 -11.11 -12.39 11.30
N ASN A 169 -10.57 -13.58 11.06
CA ASN A 169 -9.38 -14.06 11.76
C ASN A 169 -8.13 -13.27 11.35
N PHE A 170 -8.02 -12.89 10.07
CA PHE A 170 -6.95 -11.99 9.64
C PHE A 170 -7.03 -10.63 10.35
N ILE A 171 -8.21 -10.02 10.43
CA ILE A 171 -8.40 -8.74 11.14
C ILE A 171 -8.05 -8.87 12.63
N LYS A 172 -8.43 -9.97 13.30
CA LYS A 172 -8.07 -10.23 14.70
C LYS A 172 -6.55 -10.28 14.92
N LEU A 173 -5.80 -10.82 13.97
CA LEU A 173 -4.33 -10.86 14.02
C LEU A 173 -3.69 -9.51 13.64
N ALA A 174 -4.31 -8.80 12.70
CA ALA A 174 -3.83 -7.52 12.21
C ALA A 174 -4.09 -6.37 13.18
N ALA A 175 -5.18 -6.39 13.94
CA ALA A 175 -5.54 -5.29 14.84
C ALA A 175 -4.48 -5.02 15.93
N PRO A 176 -3.96 -6.03 16.68
CA PRO A 176 -2.86 -5.79 17.62
C PRO A 176 -1.60 -5.28 16.92
N SER A 177 -1.29 -5.86 15.75
CA SER A 177 -0.11 -5.48 14.96
C SER A 177 -0.20 -4.04 14.44
N ALA A 178 -1.43 -3.54 14.21
CA ALA A 178 -1.68 -2.17 13.81
C ALA A 178 -1.65 -1.16 14.95
N VAL A 179 -1.96 -1.58 16.18
CA VAL A 179 -1.85 -0.72 17.37
C VAL A 179 -0.39 -0.58 17.82
N MET A 180 0.42 -1.61 17.64
CA MET A 180 1.84 -1.61 18.03
C MET A 180 2.76 -0.91 17.03
N ALA A 181 2.29 -0.63 15.81
CA ALA A 181 3.09 -0.07 14.70
C ALA A 181 2.87 1.43 14.52
#